data_AF-A0A3B9UYM6-F1
#
_entry.id   AF-A0A3B9UYM6-F1
#
_cell.length_a   1.000
_cell.length_b   1.000
_cell.length_c   1.000
_cell.angle_alpha   90.00
_cell.angle_beta   90.00
_cell.angle_gamma   90.00
#
_symmetry.space_group_name_H-M   'P 1'
#
loop_
_entity.id
_entity.type
_entity.pdbx_description
1 polymer ?
#
loop_
_entity_poly.entity_id
_entity_poly.type
_entity_poly.pdbx_seq_one_letter_code
_entity_poly.pdbx_strand_id
1 'polypeptide(L)' 'MYIVTGGAGFVGSNIVAGLNDRGLNNVIVVDDLEDGTKVSNIIDLEF' A
#
# COMPACT_ATOMS: atom_id res chain seq x y z
N MET A 1 9.07 -8.57 6.16
CA MET A 1 9.37 -7.69 5.01
C MET A 1 8.52 -8.17 3.84
N TYR A 2 7.54 -7.37 3.44
CA TYR A 2 6.63 -7.63 2.33
C TYR A 2 6.85 -6.57 1.25
N ILE A 3 6.84 -6.95 -0.02
CA ILE A 3 6.91 -6.00 -1.14
C ILE A 3 5.58 -6.11 -1.89
N VAL A 4 4.89 -4.99 -2.05
CA VAL A 4 3.60 -4.92 -2.76
C VAL A 4 3.77 -4.02 -3.98
N THR A 5 3.88 -4.65 -5.15
CA THR A 5 3.88 -3.95 -6.44
C THR A 5 2.46 -3.60 -6.85
N GLY A 6 2.22 -2.38 -7.36
CA GLY A 6 0.86 -1.87 -7.54
C GLY A 6 0.17 -1.55 -6.21
N GLY A 7 0.95 -1.25 -5.16
CA GLY A 7 0.46 -1.10 -3.79
C GLY A 7 -0.41 0.14 -3.53
N ALA A 8 -0.42 1.12 -4.43
CA ALA A 8 -1.31 2.27 -4.38
C ALA A 8 -2.60 2.08 -5.20
N GLY A 9 -2.69 1.00 -6.00
CA GLY A 9 -3.92 0.58 -6.66
C GLY A 9 -4.96 0.00 -5.69
N PHE A 10 -6.19 -0.19 -6.18
CA PHE A 10 -7.34 -0.64 -5.37
C PHE A 10 -7.07 -1.91 -4.55
N VAL A 11 -6.54 -2.96 -5.18
CA VAL A 11 -6.26 -4.23 -4.47
C VAL A 11 -4.98 -4.12 -3.64
N GLY A 12 -3.97 -3.44 -4.15
CA GLY A 12 -2.67 -3.29 -3.48
C GLY A 12 -2.80 -2.60 -2.13
N SER A 13 -3.54 -1.50 -2.05
CA SER A 13 -3.73 -0.77 -0.80
C SER A 13 -4.49 -1.58 0.25
N ASN A 14 -5.50 -2.36 -0.16
CA ASN A 14 -6.22 -3.26 0.73
C ASN A 14 -5.34 -4.41 1.26
N ILE A 15 -4.36 -4.88 0.48
CA ILE A 15 -3.37 -5.85 0.96
C ILE A 15 -2.49 -5.21 2.03
N VAL A 16 -1.99 -3.99 1.81
CA VAL A 16 -1.16 -3.27 2.78
C VAL A 16 -1.95 -2.99 4.07
N ALA A 17 -3.19 -2.52 3.96
CA ALA A 17 -4.09 -2.31 5.10
C ALA A 17 -4.30 -3.61 5.90
N GLY A 18 -4.58 -4.72 5.22
CA GLY A 18 -4.74 -6.02 5.88
C GLY A 18 -3.45 -6.57 6.53
N LEU A 19 -2.27 -6.16 6.05
CA LEU A 19 -1.00 -6.43 6.73
C LEU A 19 -0.85 -5.56 7.98
N ASN A 20 -1.16 -4.26 7.89
CA ASN A 20 -1.11 -3.33 9.02
C ASN A 20 -2.07 -3.77 10.15
N ASP A 21 -3.29 -4.19 9.83
CA ASP A 21 -4.28 -4.72 10.79
C ASP A 21 -3.76 -5.95 11.56
N ARG A 22 -2.81 -6.69 10.99
CA ARG A 22 -2.16 -7.87 11.60
C ARG A 22 -0.86 -7.53 12.34
N GLY A 23 -0.50 -6.24 12.43
CA GLY A 23 0.76 -5.76 13.00
C GLY A 23 1.97 -6.03 12.12
N LEU A 24 1.77 -6.30 10.83
CA LEU A 24 2.83 -6.63 9.88
C LEU A 24 3.25 -5.40 9.08
N ASN A 25 3.96 -4.47 9.74
CA ASN A 25 4.20 -3.12 9.18
C ASN A 25 5.54 -2.99 8.43
N ASN A 26 6.34 -4.05 8.37
CA ASN A 26 7.54 -4.08 7.54
C ASN A 26 7.13 -4.39 6.09
N VAL A 27 6.61 -3.36 5.42
CA VAL A 27 6.09 -3.37 4.05
C VAL A 27 6.92 -2.37 3.22
N ILE A 28 7.02 -2.63 1.92
CA ILE A 28 7.50 -1.67 0.92
C ILE A 28 6.47 -1.65 -0.20
N VAL A 29 5.94 -0.48 -0.50
CA VAL A 29 5.04 -0.26 -1.64
C VAL A 29 5.85 0.20 -2.86
N VAL A 30 5.61 -0.44 -4.00
CA VAL A 30 6.15 -0.04 -5.31
C VAL A 30 4.98 0.22 -6.24
N ASP A 31 4.78 1.46 -6.68
CA ASP A 31 3.73 1.81 -7.64
C ASP A 31 4.19 2.96 -8.53
N ASP A 32 3.48 3.13 -9.65
CA ASP A 32 3.54 4.30 -10.49
C ASP A 32 2.41 5.27 -10.11
N LEU A 33 2.81 6.45 -9.64
CA LEU A 33 1.92 7.49 -9.14
C LEU A 33 1.66 8.61 -10.17
N GLU A 34 1.88 8.38 -11.47
CA GLU A 34 1.45 9.32 -12.52
C GLU A 34 -0.02 9.72 -12.38
N ASP A 35 -0.87 8.77 -11.96
CA ASP A 35 -2.22 9.07 -11.49
C ASP A 35 -2.21 9.44 -9.99
N GLY A 36 -2.19 10.74 -9.72
CA GLY A 36 -2.18 11.29 -8.36
C GLY A 36 -3.40 10.91 -7.50
N THR A 37 -4.48 10.38 -8.09
CA THR A 37 -5.63 9.89 -7.30
C THR A 37 -5.29 8.64 -6.49
N LYS A 38 -4.27 7.86 -6.87
CA LYS A 38 -3.82 6.68 -6.13
C LYS A 38 -3.26 6.98 -4.75
N VAL A 39 -2.78 8.22 -4.53
CA VAL A 39 -2.19 8.64 -3.25
C VAL A 39 -3.20 8.56 -2.11
N SER A 40 -4.49 8.81 -2.38
CA SER A 40 -5.53 8.72 -1.35
C SER A 40 -5.75 7.30 -0.85
N ASN A 41 -5.38 6.26 -1.60
CA ASN A 41 -5.53 4.86 -1.19
C ASN A 41 -4.50 4.42 -0.15
N ILE A 42 -3.41 5.17 0.03
CA ILE A 42 -2.27 4.78 0.86
C ILE A 42 -1.90 5.82 1.91
N ILE A 43 -2.59 6.95 1.99
CA ILE A 43 -2.21 8.07 2.86
C ILE A 43 -2.25 7.74 4.37
N ASP A 44 -3.04 6.75 4.74
CA ASP A 44 -3.28 6.30 6.12
C ASP A 44 -2.65 4.93 6.44
N LEU A 45 -1.81 4.40 5.54
CA LEU A 45 -1.18 3.10 5.69
C LEU A 45 0.28 3.20 6.17
N GLU A 46 0.79 2.12 6.78
CA GLU A 46 2.20 1.99 7.18
C GLU A 46 2.95 1.07 6.20
N PHE A 47 3.93 1.63 5.46
CA PHE A 47 4.72 0.94 4.43
C PHE A 47 6.03 1.68 4.08
#